data_AF-A0A537B7I8-F1
#
_entry.id   AF-A0A537B7I8-F1
#
_cell.length_a   1.000
_cell.length_b   1.000
_cell.length_c   1.000
_cell.angle_alpha   90.00
_cell.angle_beta   90.00
_cell.angle_gamma   90.00
#
_symmetry.space_group_name_H-M   'P 1'
#
loop_
_entity.id
_entity.type
_entity.pdbx_description
1 polymer ?
#
loop_
_entity_poly.entity_id
_entity_poly.type
_entity_poly.pdbx_seq_one_letter_code
_entity_poly.pdbx_strand_id
1 'polypeptide(L)'
;MRKVPFKNLPFLVKAAVFVSFFMAWVMFEELVIDRHGLWRFLPFYKVGLFCVWDVLALVVTGCGLLWSSLPPRSERAPCAMRRLLHWCPACA
;
A
#
# COMPACT_ATOMS: atom_id res chain seq x y z
N MET A 1 16.78 9.98 14.17
CA MET A 1 15.67 10.34 13.26
C MET A 1 14.37 9.74 13.77
N ARG A 2 13.33 10.55 13.97
CA ARG A 2 12.02 10.07 14.47
C ARG A 2 11.23 9.49 13.29
N LYS A 3 10.96 8.18 13.30
CA LYS A 3 10.15 7.52 12.25
C LYS A 3 8.69 7.88 12.47
N VAL A 4 8.09 8.60 11.52
CA VAL A 4 6.65 8.93 11.55
C VAL A 4 5.89 7.81 10.83
N PRO A 5 4.89 7.18 11.46
CA PRO A 5 4.13 6.12 10.83
C PRO A 5 3.26 6.67 9.70
N PHE A 6 3.17 5.94 8.59
CA PHE A 6 2.46 6.34 7.36
C PHE A 6 1.00 6.78 7.60
N LYS A 7 0.35 6.21 8.62
CA LYS A 7 -0.99 6.59 9.06
C LYS A 7 -1.12 8.08 9.43
N ASN A 8 -0.10 8.66 10.05
CA ASN A 8 -0.09 10.05 10.54
C ASN A 8 0.32 11.07 9.47
N LEU A 9 0.59 10.63 8.24
CA LEU A 9 0.95 11.53 7.16
C LEU A 9 -0.29 12.26 6.61
N PRO A 10 -0.15 13.53 6.20
CA PRO A 10 -1.25 14.28 5.60
C PRO A 10 -1.71 13.61 4.30
N PHE A 11 -3.01 13.76 3.99
CA PHE A 11 -3.63 13.18 2.80
C PHE A 11 -2.87 13.51 1.52
N LEU A 12 -2.33 14.73 1.43
CA LEU A 12 -1.57 15.19 0.28
C LEU A 12 -0.32 14.34 0.00
N VAL A 13 0.39 13.89 1.04
CA VAL A 13 1.55 13.00 0.86
C VAL A 13 1.10 11.60 0.45
N LYS A 14 -0.02 11.10 0.98
CA LYS A 14 -0.59 9.81 0.55
C LYS A 14 -1.01 9.85 -0.92
N ALA A 15 -1.61 10.95 -1.36
CA ALA A 15 -1.97 11.19 -2.75
C ALA A 15 -0.72 11.28 -3.64
N ALA A 16 0.33 11.99 -3.22
CA ALA A 16 1.59 12.07 -3.96
C ALA A 16 2.25 10.69 -4.13
N VAL A 17 2.25 9.87 -3.06
CA VAL A 17 2.74 8.48 -3.13
C VAL A 17 1.91 7.65 -4.09
N PHE A 18 0.57 7.74 -4.03
CA PHE A 18 -0.33 7.08 -4.97
C PHE A 18 -0.03 7.46 -6.44
N VAL A 19 0.05 8.76 -6.72
CA VAL A 19 0.36 9.27 -8.07
C VAL A 19 1.74 8.81 -8.54
N SER A 20 2.73 8.74 -7.65
CA SER A 20 4.07 8.26 -8.00
C SER A 20 4.07 6.80 -8.43
N PHE A 21 3.35 5.93 -7.70
CA PHE A 21 3.20 4.52 -8.09
C PHE A 21 2.40 4.35 -9.37
N PHE A 22 1.36 5.16 -9.57
CA PHE A 22 0.57 5.15 -10.79
C PHE A 22 1.42 5.58 -12.01
N MET A 23 2.20 6.65 -11.89
CA MET A 23 3.11 7.08 -12.95
C MET A 23 4.21 6.06 -13.22
N ALA A 24 4.73 5.40 -12.18
CA ALA A 24 5.68 4.31 -12.34
C ALA A 24 5.08 3.11 -13.10
N TRP A 25 3.79 2.80 -12.87
CA TRP A 25 3.07 1.79 -13.64
C TRP A 25 2.94 2.19 -15.11
N VAL A 26 2.49 3.41 -15.41
CA VAL A 26 2.37 3.92 -16.78
C VAL A 26 3.72 3.87 -17.51
N MET A 27 4.80 4.32 -16.86
CA MET A 27 6.14 4.24 -17.41
C MET A 27 6.60 2.79 -17.65
N PHE A 28 6.22 1.85 -16.77
CA PHE A 28 6.51 0.44 -16.97
C PHE A 28 5.76 -0.13 -18.18
N GLU A 29 4.50 0.25 -18.40
CA GLU A 29 3.76 -0.14 -19.59
C GLU A 29 4.43 0.36 -20.88
N GLU A 30 4.75 1.65 -20.96
CA GLU A 30 5.39 2.23 -22.15
C GLU A 30 6.82 1.70 -22.38
N LEU A 31 7.64 1.61 -21.34
CA LEU A 31 9.05 1.26 -21.49
C LEU A 31 9.31 -0.23 -21.54
N VAL A 32 8.46 -1.05 -20.94
CA VAL A 32 8.68 -2.50 -20.86
C VAL A 32 7.67 -3.23 -21.73
N ILE A 33 6.37 -3.00 -21.54
CA ILE A 33 5.34 -3.75 -22.27
C ILE A 33 5.32 -3.35 -23.74
N ASP A 34 5.37 -2.04 -24.02
CA ASP A 34 5.35 -1.51 -25.38
C ASP A 34 6.72 -1.74 -26.07
N ARG A 35 7.83 -1.44 -25.41
CA ARG A 35 9.15 -1.63 -26.03
C ARG A 35 9.47 -3.09 -26.39
N HIS A 36 9.05 -4.05 -25.57
CA HIS A 36 9.36 -5.46 -25.78
C HIS A 36 8.23 -6.24 -26.46
N GLY A 37 7.11 -5.59 -26.82
CA GLY A 37 6.01 -6.25 -27.49
C GLY A 37 5.27 -7.29 -26.64
N LEU A 38 5.34 -7.18 -25.31
CA LEU A 38 4.71 -8.13 -24.39
C LEU A 38 3.17 -8.07 -24.47
N TRP A 39 2.60 -7.02 -25.05
CA TRP A 39 1.16 -6.90 -25.31
C TRP A 39 0.57 -8.10 -26.06
N ARG A 40 1.36 -8.84 -26.85
CA ARG A 40 0.90 -10.05 -27.57
C ARG A 40 0.54 -11.21 -26.64
N PHE A 41 1.08 -11.22 -25.44
CA PHE A 41 0.88 -12.29 -24.46
C PHE A 41 -0.10 -11.89 -23.35
N LEU A 42 -0.45 -10.60 -23.25
CA LEU A 42 -1.42 -10.12 -22.27
C LEU A 42 -2.85 -10.16 -22.86
N PRO A 43 -3.75 -11.00 -22.32
CA PRO A 43 -5.13 -11.00 -22.76
C PRO A 43 -5.78 -9.64 -22.43
N PHE A 44 -6.56 -9.12 -23.38
CA PHE A 44 -7.27 -7.83 -23.30
C PHE A 44 -6.40 -6.57 -23.28
N TYR A 45 -5.09 -6.67 -23.51
CA TYR A 45 -4.24 -5.49 -23.61
C TYR A 45 -4.51 -4.70 -24.89
N LYS A 46 -4.97 -3.45 -24.74
CA LYS A 46 -5.10 -2.49 -25.84
C LYS A 46 -3.97 -1.47 -25.73
N VAL A 47 -3.04 -1.52 -26.68
CA VAL A 47 -1.92 -0.58 -26.78
C VAL A 47 -2.44 0.85 -26.75
N GLY A 48 -1.97 1.64 -25.78
CA GLY A 48 -2.30 3.07 -25.64
C GLY A 48 -3.70 3.41 -25.15
N LEU A 49 -4.47 2.45 -24.61
CA LEU A 49 -5.78 2.70 -23.99
C LEU A 49 -5.84 2.19 -22.55
N PHE A 50 -6.71 2.82 -21.75
CA PHE A 50 -7.04 2.38 -20.40
C PHE A 50 -7.54 0.92 -20.41
N CYS A 51 -6.75 0.04 -19.80
CA CYS A 51 -6.91 -1.41 -19.89
C CYS A 51 -7.31 -2.03 -18.53
N VAL A 52 -7.70 -3.30 -18.53
CA VAL A 52 -7.96 -4.09 -17.31
C VAL A 52 -6.73 -4.10 -16.40
N TRP A 53 -5.53 -4.09 -16.97
CA TRP A 53 -4.27 -4.08 -16.24
C TRP A 53 -4.01 -2.75 -15.53
N ASP A 54 -4.40 -1.62 -16.12
CA ASP A 54 -4.37 -0.32 -15.44
C ASP A 54 -5.34 -0.26 -14.26
N VAL A 55 -6.55 -0.82 -14.43
CA VAL A 55 -7.52 -0.94 -13.34
C VAL A 55 -6.95 -1.81 -12.23
N LEU A 56 -6.30 -2.93 -12.57
CA LEU A 56 -5.65 -3.78 -11.59
C LEU A 56 -4.53 -3.03 -10.84
N ALA A 57 -3.68 -2.28 -11.55
CA ALA A 57 -2.62 -1.50 -10.95
C ALA A 57 -3.16 -0.41 -10.01
N LEU A 58 -4.22 0.28 -10.41
CA LEU A 58 -4.93 1.26 -9.56
C LEU A 58 -5.52 0.60 -8.32
N VAL A 59 -6.14 -0.58 -8.46
CA VAL A 59 -6.70 -1.33 -7.32
C VAL A 59 -5.58 -1.79 -6.39
N VAL A 60 -4.49 -2.34 -6.91
CA VAL A 60 -3.36 -2.83 -6.09
C VAL A 60 -2.69 -1.69 -5.34
N THR A 61 -2.41 -0.56 -6.00
CA THR A 61 -1.81 0.62 -5.38
C THR A 61 -2.74 1.26 -4.36
N GLY A 62 -4.03 1.42 -4.70
CA GLY A 62 -5.06 1.96 -3.80
C GLY A 62 -5.27 1.07 -2.57
N CYS A 63 -5.48 -0.23 -2.77
CA CYS A 63 -5.65 -1.20 -1.68
C CYS A 63 -4.38 -1.34 -0.83
N GLY A 64 -3.19 -1.34 -1.44
CA GLY A 64 -1.92 -1.39 -0.71
C GLY A 64 -1.73 -0.17 0.20
N LEU A 65 -2.05 1.03 -0.29
CA LEU A 65 -2.01 2.27 0.49
C LEU A 65 -3.08 2.35 1.57
N LEU A 66 -4.28 1.83 1.29
CA LEU A 66 -5.34 1.66 2.28
C LEU A 66 -4.90 0.70 3.39
N TRP A 67 -4.35 -0.46 3.02
CA TRP A 67 -3.87 -1.46 3.99
C TRP A 67 -2.74 -0.89 4.86
N SER A 68 -1.78 -0.20 4.27
CA SER A 68 -0.69 0.44 5.02
C SER A 68 -1.12 1.68 5.83
N SER A 69 -2.30 2.23 5.54
CA SER A 69 -2.93 3.28 6.34
C SER A 69 -3.80 2.73 7.48
N LEU A 70 -4.33 1.51 7.33
CA LEU A 70 -5.05 0.83 8.40
C LEU A 70 -4.08 0.59 9.57
N PRO A 71 -4.54 0.76 10.82
CA PRO A 71 -3.74 0.31 11.95
C PRO A 71 -3.40 -1.17 11.71
N PRO A 72 -2.15 -1.62 12.00
CA PRO A 72 -1.92 -3.05 12.10
C PRO A 72 -3.04 -3.59 12.99
N ARG A 73 -3.64 -4.70 12.58
CA ARG A 73 -4.60 -5.44 13.39
C ARG A 73 -3.87 -5.79 14.67
N SER A 74 -3.87 -4.83 15.60
CA SER A 74 -3.46 -5.00 16.96
C SER A 74 -4.26 -6.20 17.37
N GLU A 75 -3.55 -7.29 17.65
CA GLU A 75 -3.93 -8.20 18.71
C GLU A 75 -4.80 -7.41 19.67
N ARG A 76 -6.04 -7.88 19.77
CA ARG A 76 -7.03 -7.25 20.60
C ARG A 76 -6.44 -7.15 21.99
N ALA A 77 -6.08 -5.93 22.27
CA ALA A 77 -6.10 -5.27 23.52
C ALA A 77 -4.95 -5.58 24.50
N PRO A 78 -4.54 -4.51 25.19
CA PRO A 78 -3.42 -4.47 26.12
C PRO A 78 -3.86 -5.04 27.46
N CYS A 79 -2.90 -5.25 28.35
CA CYS A 79 -3.02 -5.32 29.81
C CYS A 79 -4.37 -4.83 30.42
N ALA A 80 -5.44 -5.62 30.30
CA ALA A 80 -6.71 -5.43 31.00
C ALA A 80 -6.67 -6.02 32.42
N MET A 81 -5.48 -6.44 32.88
CA MET A 81 -5.25 -6.96 34.23
C MET A 81 -4.46 -5.96 35.10
N ARG A 82 -4.45 -4.65 34.79
CA ARG A 82 -3.76 -3.65 35.63
C ARG A 82 -4.58 -3.16 36.83
N ARG A 83 -5.84 -3.57 36.98
CA ARG A 83 -6.69 -3.11 38.10
C ARG A 83 -7.04 -4.18 39.13
N LEU A 84 -6.57 -5.43 38.97
CA LEU A 84 -6.98 -6.55 39.83
C LEU A 84 -5.84 -7.33 40.52
N LEU A 85 -4.58 -7.12 40.15
CA LEU A 85 -3.46 -7.79 40.82
C LEU A 85 -2.39 -6.75 41.17
N HIS A 86 -2.37 -6.35 42.44
CA HIS A 86 -1.38 -5.46 43.05
C HIS A 86 0.03 -6.11 43.13
N TRP A 87 0.20 -7.30 42.57
CA TRP A 87 1.39 -8.13 42.74
C TRP A 87 1.81 -8.71 41.40
N CYS A 88 2.93 -8.23 40.87
CA CYS A 88 3.75 -9.02 39.97
C CYS A 88 5.24 -8.68 40.21
N PRO A 89 6.01 -9.55 40.88
CA PRO A 89 7.44 -9.41 41.06
C PRO A 89 8.14 -10.12 39.89
N ALA A 90 8.32 -9.43 38.77
CA ALA A 90 9.05 -10.00 37.62
C ALA A 90 9.88 -8.94 36.87
N CYS A 91 10.43 -7.98 37.62
CA CYS A 91 11.55 -7.16 37.17
C CYS A 91 12.55 -7.07 38.34
N ALA A 92 13.43 -8.05 38.45
CA ALA A 92 14.74 -7.92 39.07
C ALA A 92 15.77 -8.15 37.96
#